data_AF-A0A7G8FWC4-F1
#
_entry.id   AF-A0A7G8FWC4-F1
#
_cell.length_a   1.000
_cell.length_b   1.000
_cell.length_c   1.000
_cell.angle_alpha   90.00
_cell.angle_beta   90.00
_cell.angle_gamma   90.00
#
_symmetry.space_group_name_H-M   'P 1'
#
loop_
_entity.id
_entity.type
_entity.pdbx_description
1 polymer ?
#
loop_
_entity_poly.entity_id
_entity_poly.type
_entity_poly.pdbx_seq_one_letter_code
_entity_poly.pdbx_strand_id
1 'polypeptide(L)' 'MVHFPTLETFQEWYQGLVNGGQGQAFVNVPLGELEGEYLVIRPEAVIGLRVEPQYASIDDA' A
#
# COMPACT_ATOMS: atom_id res chain seq x y z
N MET A 1 -7.16 5.28 4.47
CA MET A 1 -5.85 5.64 3.89
C MET A 1 -4.88 4.56 4.36
N VAL A 2 -4.00 4.05 3.51
CA VAL A 2 -3.06 2.98 3.88
C VAL A 2 -1.71 3.61 4.16
N HIS A 3 -1.10 3.23 5.28
CA HIS A 3 0.17 3.77 5.74
C HIS A 3 1.22 2.66 5.70
N PHE A 4 2.37 2.97 5.11
CA PHE A 4 3.53 2.09 5.13
C PHE A 4 4.56 2.67 6.11
N PRO A 5 5.11 1.85 7.02
CA PRO A 5 6.05 2.34 8.04
C PRO A 5 7.37 2.80 7.43
N THR A 6 7.77 2.22 6.29
CA THR A 6 8.98 2.58 5.56
C THR A 6 8.71 2.63 4.05
N LEU A 7 9.57 3.34 3.32
CA LEU A 7 9.55 3.37 1.86
C LEU A 7 9.82 1.98 1.27
N GLU A 8 10.68 1.18 1.90
CA GLU A 8 11.02 -0.17 1.47
C GLU A 8 9.80 -1.09 1.48
N THR A 9 9.02 -1.09 2.58
CA THR A 9 7.79 -1.88 2.67
C THR A 9 6.75 -1.46 1.64
N PHE A 10 6.67 -0.15 1.31
CA PHE A 10 5.85 0.32 0.20
C PHE A 10 6.35 -0.21 -1.15
N GLN A 11 7.66 -0.16 -1.40
CA GLN A 11 8.26 -0.62 -2.64
C GLN A 11 8.04 -2.11 -2.87
N GLU A 12 8.23 -2.95 -1.84
CA GLU A 12 7.97 -4.39 -1.91
C GLU A 12 6.50 -4.69 -2.27
N TRP A 13 5.57 -4.03 -1.60
CA TRP A 13 4.14 -4.15 -1.90
C TRP A 13 3.81 -3.70 -3.32
N TYR A 14 4.33 -2.55 -3.74
CA TYR A 14 4.07 -1.97 -5.06
C TYR A 14 4.65 -2.83 -6.18
N GLN A 15 5.80 -3.46 -5.98
CA GLN A 15 6.34 -4.45 -6.92
C GLN A 15 5.38 -5.63 -7.10
N GLY A 16 4.74 -6.11 -6.02
CA GLY A 16 3.70 -7.13 -6.10
C GLY A 16 2.49 -6.69 -6.93
N LEU A 17 2.06 -5.43 -6.78
CA LEU A 17 0.97 -4.85 -7.57
C LEU A 17 1.31 -4.77 -9.08
N VAL A 18 2.51 -4.26 -9.42
CA VAL A 18 2.96 -4.09 -10.80
C VAL A 18 3.19 -5.44 -11.49
N ASN A 19 3.85 -6.39 -10.80
CA ASN A 19 4.11 -7.72 -11.35
C ASN A 19 2.87 -8.64 -11.34
N GLY A 20 1.83 -8.31 -10.57
CA GLY A 20 0.55 -9.03 -10.56
C GLY A 20 -0.34 -8.74 -11.78
N GLY A 21 0.05 -7.80 -12.64
CA GLY A 21 -0.76 -7.17 -13.69
C GLY A 21 -1.21 -8.04 -14.89
N GLN A 22 -1.23 -9.36 -14.80
CA GLN A 22 -1.72 -10.25 -15.87
C GLN A 22 -2.77 -11.26 -15.39
N GLY A 23 -3.09 -11.32 -14.10
CA GLY A 23 -4.09 -12.24 -13.56
C GLY A 23 -5.12 -11.50 -12.73
N GLN A 24 -6.34 -12.05 -12.66
CA GLN A 24 -7.35 -11.71 -11.64
C GLN A 24 -6.89 -12.04 -10.20
N ALA A 25 -5.57 -12.21 -9.99
CA ALA A 25 -4.96 -12.49 -8.72
C ALA A 25 -5.15 -11.30 -7.79
N PHE A 26 -5.60 -11.61 -6.59
CA PHE A 26 -5.78 -10.65 -5.54
C PHE A 26 -4.43 -10.23 -4.95
N VAL A 27 -4.28 -8.94 -4.62
CA VAL A 27 -3.12 -8.40 -3.92
C VAL A 27 -3.56 -7.92 -2.54
N ASN A 28 -2.82 -8.33 -1.50
CA ASN A 28 -3.06 -7.89 -0.13
C ASN A 28 -2.46 -6.51 0.10
N VAL A 29 -3.19 -5.66 0.80
CA VAL A 29 -2.80 -4.31 1.18
C VAL A 29 -2.81 -4.26 2.71
N PRO A 30 -1.67 -3.99 3.36
CA PRO A 30 -1.61 -3.95 4.81
C PRO A 30 -2.48 -2.81 5.37
N LEU A 31 -3.18 -3.07 6.46
CA LEU A 31 -3.93 -2.04 7.21
C LEU A 31 -3.08 -1.62 8.41
N GLY A 32 -2.51 -0.42 8.36
CA GLY A 32 -1.49 0.02 9.31
C GLY A 32 -1.92 0.10 10.79
N GLU A 33 -3.22 0.13 11.08
CA GLU A 33 -3.74 0.25 12.45
C GLU A 33 -3.93 -1.11 13.15
N LEU A 34 -3.90 -2.24 12.42
CA LEU A 34 -4.29 -3.55 12.94
C LEU A 34 -3.34 -4.67 12.46
N GLU A 35 -2.63 -5.30 13.39
CA GLU A 35 -1.75 -6.43 13.09
C GLU A 35 -2.54 -7.64 12.58
N GLY A 36 -2.14 -8.19 11.42
CA GLY A 36 -2.75 -9.38 10.82
C GLY A 36 -3.96 -9.10 9.93
N GLU A 37 -4.36 -7.84 9.75
CA GLU A 37 -5.47 -7.46 8.86
C GLU A 37 -4.97 -6.93 7.52
N TYR A 38 -5.66 -7.35 6.45
CA TYR A 38 -5.31 -7.01 5.07
C TYR A 38 -6.57 -6.65 4.30
N LEU A 39 -6.51 -5.55 3.55
CA LEU A 39 -7.46 -5.30 2.47
C LEU A 39 -7.02 -6.08 1.24
N VAL A 40 -7.97 -6.67 0.53
CA VAL A 40 -7.67 -7.45 -0.68
C VAL A 40 -8.18 -6.69 -1.90
N ILE A 41 -7.30 -6.40 -2.86
CA ILE A 41 -7.66 -5.65 -4.08
C ILE A 41 -7.45 -6.48 -5.34
N ARG A 42 -8.26 -6.20 -6.37
CA ARG A 42 -8.02 -6.67 -7.74
C ARG A 42 -7.28 -5.57 -8.49
N PRO A 43 -6.02 -5.78 -8.91
CA PRO A 43 -5.22 -4.74 -9.57
C PRO A 43 -5.90 -4.16 -10.81
N GLU A 44 -6.60 -4.99 -11.60
CA GLU A 44 -7.31 -4.57 -12.81
C GLU A 44 -8.48 -3.61 -12.55
N ALA A 45 -9.00 -3.55 -11.32
CA ALA A 45 -10.08 -2.62 -10.94
C ALA A 45 -9.54 -1.28 -10.38
N VAL A 46 -8.22 -1.13 -10.26
CA VAL A 46 -7.59 0.10 -9.75
C VAL A 46 -7.39 1.08 -10.90
N ILE A 47 -8.16 2.17 -10.88
CA ILE A 47 -8.09 3.22 -11.91
C ILE A 47 -6.86 4.15 -11.68
N GLY A 48 -6.38 4.25 -10.43
CA GLY A 48 -5.18 5.00 -10.08
C GLY A 48 -4.83 4.91 -8.58
N LEU A 49 -3.57 5.16 -8.25
CA LEU A 49 -3.04 5.19 -6.88
C LEU A 49 -2.45 6.58 -6.61
N ARG A 50 -2.91 7.26 -5.55
CA ARG A 50 -2.28 8.48 -5.04
C ARG A 50 -1.37 8.10 -3.87
N VAL A 51 -0.09 8.45 -3.99
CA VAL A 51 0.92 8.25 -2.94
C VAL A 51 1.38 9.61 -2.48
N GLU A 52 1.36 9.83 -1.17
CA GLU A 52 1.86 11.07 -0.56
C GLU A 52 2.86 10.71 0.54
N PRO A 53 4.04 11.34 0.56
CA PRO A 53 4.95 11.18 1.67
C PRO A 53 4.31 11.79 2.92
N GLN A 54 4.19 10.98 3.98
CA GLN A 54 3.93 11.52 5.30
C GLN A 54 5.26 11.94 5.90
N TYR A 55 5.52 13.23 5.83
CA TYR A 55 6.47 13.83 6.75
C TYR A 55 5.77 13.86 8.10
N ALA A 56 6.35 13.20 9.10
CA ALA A 56 6.07 13.62 10.46
C ALA A 56 6.43 15.10 10.49
N SER A 57 5.43 15.97 10.49
CA SER A 57 5.68 17.30 11.00
C SER A 57 6.29 17.03 12.37
N ILE A 58 7.50 17.55 12.60
CA ILE A 58 7.88 17.89 13.96
C ILE A 58 6.76 18.85 14.38
N ASP A 59 5.71 18.31 14.99
CA ASP A 59 4.76 19.10 15.73
C ASP A 59 5.56 19.48 16.99
N ASP A 60 6.15 20.66 16.86
CA ASP A 60 6.26 21.70 17.88
C ASP A 60 6.27 21.24 19.35
N ALA A 61 7.43 21.45 19.98
CA ALA A 61 7.68 21.57 21.44
C ALA A 61 7.75 20.30 22.31
#